data_AF-A0A1C5VFT1-F1
#
_entry.id   AF-A0A1C5VFT1-F1
#
_cell.length_a   1.000
_cell.length_b   1.000
_cell.length_c   1.000
_cell.angle_alpha   90.00
_cell.angle_beta   90.00
_cell.angle_gamma   90.00
#
_symmetry.space_group_name_H-M   'P 1'
#
loop_
_entity.id
_entity.type
_entity.pdbx_description
1 polymer ?
#
loop_
_entity_poly.entity_id
_entity_poly.type
_entity_poly.pdbx_seq_one_letter_code
_entity_poly.pdbx_strand_id
1 'polypeptide(L)'
;MIKVNNRKNKDVRGTNNSLTEVTDNDILQFLAKDGKMFLDVQEKIKMKKREELLAKNPWKISAPTEKNKRWTSYVPDPSKPSGRKQIRRSTKEAVEDIIIAYWKEQIENPTIKEVFNRWKEHKLELGNVCEGTAQRYVQVFERHYAEFGKKRIKAISPEDFQTFLENEICIKQLNAKAFSNLKGITRGFLKYAARQKWINFDVEKMFNNMDSSAYTFQKTVKEENQEIFDEDEYPRVLNYLWDHPDMRNLGLILMFVSGVRVGELAALKWEDITETHIKIRRTERRYEGDDGKYVFVIKETPKTQAGIREIALPASACTIFKRLRMMNPKGEYIFMEKGERLKTFSFRNRLRDVCKKTCCVSKSPHKIRKTYASILGDNHIDEKLLISQMGHTDFKCTEEHYLRNRKSMDTKVELMNSIPEFKFG
;
A
#
# COMPACT_ATOMS: atom_id res chain seq x y z
N MET A 1 74.13 0.09 10.21
CA MET A 1 74.15 1.56 10.44
C MET A 1 72.93 1.90 11.30
N ILE A 2 73.01 1.80 12.64
CA ILE A 2 73.53 2.77 13.63
C ILE A 2 72.55 3.95 13.91
N LYS A 3 71.97 3.89 15.13
CA LYS A 3 71.59 4.94 16.12
C LYS A 3 70.51 5.98 15.75
N VAL A 4 69.41 6.10 16.50
CA VAL A 4 69.26 6.69 17.87
C VAL A 4 69.71 8.16 17.89
N ASN A 5 68.80 9.13 18.06
CA ASN A 5 68.61 9.82 19.36
C ASN A 5 67.56 10.96 19.36
N ASN A 6 67.15 11.24 20.59
CA ASN A 6 66.11 12.11 21.12
C ASN A 6 66.52 13.60 21.29
N ARG A 7 65.50 14.48 21.42
CA ARG A 7 65.39 15.71 22.26
C ARG A 7 65.73 17.14 21.72
N LYS A 8 64.68 17.97 21.82
CA LYS A 8 64.51 19.31 22.46
C LYS A 8 64.75 20.64 21.70
N ASN A 9 63.66 21.44 21.72
CA ASN A 9 63.47 22.90 21.83
C ASN A 9 64.00 23.87 20.75
N LYS A 10 63.08 24.64 20.15
CA LYS A 10 62.88 26.07 20.46
C LYS A 10 61.62 26.66 19.77
N ASP A 11 60.97 27.55 20.49
CA ASP A 11 59.80 28.34 20.12
C ASP A 11 59.90 29.05 18.76
N VAL A 12 58.83 28.98 17.95
CA VAL A 12 58.36 30.12 17.15
C VAL A 12 56.83 30.12 17.18
N ARG A 13 56.26 31.20 17.73
CA ARG A 13 54.82 31.50 17.72
C ARG A 13 54.35 31.66 16.27
N GLY A 14 53.40 30.83 15.84
CA GLY A 14 52.75 30.92 14.54
C GLY A 14 51.26 30.70 14.71
N THR A 15 50.50 31.74 14.43
CA THR A 15 49.04 31.88 14.52
C THR A 15 48.27 30.74 13.86
N ASN A 16 47.45 30.03 14.65
CA ASN A 16 46.36 29.19 14.14
C ASN A 16 45.26 30.12 13.59
N ASN A 17 45.18 30.25 12.27
CA ASN A 17 44.05 30.87 11.60
C ASN A 17 43.01 29.76 11.35
N SER A 18 42.09 29.59 12.30
CA SER A 18 40.90 28.77 12.11
C SER A 18 40.00 29.44 11.08
N LEU A 19 39.90 28.86 9.88
CA LEU A 19 38.81 29.13 8.94
C LEU A 19 37.51 28.67 9.62
N THR A 20 36.82 29.60 10.27
CA THR A 20 35.45 29.40 10.75
C THR A 20 34.55 29.12 9.55
N GLU A 21 33.93 27.94 9.53
CA GLU A 21 32.87 27.60 8.58
C GLU A 21 31.74 28.62 8.72
N VAL A 22 31.55 29.42 7.68
CA VAL A 22 30.45 30.39 7.60
C VAL A 22 29.16 29.61 7.47
N THR A 23 28.28 29.68 8.47
CA THR A 23 26.97 29.01 8.41
C THR A 23 25.99 29.83 7.55
N ASP A 24 24.93 29.21 7.01
CA ASP A 24 23.88 29.90 6.24
C ASP A 24 23.28 31.09 7.01
N ASN A 25 23.30 31.03 8.34
CA ASN A 25 22.82 32.08 9.23
C ASN A 25 23.80 33.27 9.33
N ASP A 26 25.11 33.03 9.22
CA ASP A 26 26.15 34.06 9.18
C ASP A 26 26.14 34.81 7.85
N ILE A 27 25.85 34.12 6.74
CA ILE A 27 25.64 34.74 5.41
C ILE A 27 24.41 35.64 5.44
N LEU A 28 23.31 35.19 6.06
CA LEU A 28 22.08 35.99 6.21
C LEU A 28 22.29 37.22 7.10
N GLN A 29 23.06 37.10 8.19
CA GLN A 29 23.42 38.25 9.04
C GLN A 29 24.37 39.23 8.34
N PHE A 30 25.28 38.74 7.50
CA PHE A 30 26.18 39.58 6.70
C PHE A 30 25.40 40.32 5.58
N LEU A 31 24.47 39.64 4.91
CA LEU A 31 23.57 40.25 3.91
C LEU A 31 22.61 41.28 4.52
N ALA A 32 22.19 41.10 5.77
CA ALA A 32 21.33 42.06 6.48
C ALA A 32 22.05 43.37 6.86
N LYS A 33 23.38 43.36 6.95
CA LYS A 33 24.20 44.54 7.27
C LYS A 33 24.37 45.51 6.09
N ASP A 34 24.20 45.02 4.86
CA ASP A 34 24.34 45.80 3.64
C ASP A 34 23.02 45.77 2.86
N GLY A 35 22.06 46.62 3.30
CA GLY A 35 20.66 46.57 2.88
C GLY A 35 20.42 46.65 1.36
N LYS A 36 21.40 47.12 0.59
CA LYS A 36 21.38 47.13 -0.87
C LYS A 36 21.60 45.73 -1.47
N MET A 37 22.53 44.96 -0.90
CA MET A 37 22.84 43.59 -1.34
C MET A 37 21.69 42.62 -1.01
N PHE A 38 20.97 42.86 0.10
CA PHE A 38 19.75 42.12 0.44
C PHE A 38 18.61 42.39 -0.56
N LEU A 39 18.39 43.64 -0.97
CA LEU A 39 17.39 43.98 -1.99
C LEU A 39 17.70 43.31 -3.33
N ASP A 40 18.95 43.37 -3.78
CA ASP A 40 19.38 42.77 -5.05
C ASP A 40 19.22 41.24 -5.06
N VAL A 41 19.49 40.58 -3.92
CA VAL A 41 19.25 39.13 -3.75
C VAL A 41 17.75 38.81 -3.77
N GLN A 42 16.92 39.62 -3.10
CA GLN A 42 15.47 39.46 -3.13
C GLN A 42 14.88 39.65 -4.53
N GLU A 43 15.39 40.61 -5.30
CA GLU A 43 15.01 40.82 -6.70
C GLU A 43 15.42 39.65 -7.58
N LYS A 44 16.66 39.14 -7.44
CA LYS A 44 17.10 37.94 -8.17
C LYS A 44 16.26 36.71 -7.86
N ILE A 45 15.88 36.49 -6.60
CA ILE A 45 14.98 35.39 -6.20
C ILE A 45 13.58 35.58 -6.82
N LYS A 46 13.04 36.80 -6.83
CA LYS A 46 11.77 37.11 -7.47
C LYS A 46 11.82 36.87 -8.98
N MET A 47 12.89 37.30 -9.65
CA MET A 47 13.09 37.09 -11.09
C MET A 47 13.20 35.61 -11.44
N LYS A 48 13.99 34.84 -10.70
CA LYS A 48 14.12 33.38 -10.91
C LYS A 48 12.77 32.67 -10.73
N LYS A 49 12.00 33.02 -9.70
CA LYS A 49 10.64 32.49 -9.51
C LYS A 49 9.69 32.88 -10.65
N ARG A 50 9.79 34.10 -11.18
CA ARG A 50 9.00 34.52 -12.37
C ARG A 50 9.35 33.65 -13.58
N GLU A 51 10.63 33.42 -13.84
CA GLU A 51 11.09 32.56 -14.95
C GLU A 51 10.61 31.11 -14.79
N GLU A 52 10.73 30.53 -13.61
CA GLU A 52 10.24 29.18 -13.31
C GLU A 52 8.73 29.04 -13.54
N LEU A 53 7.93 30.05 -13.18
CA LEU A 53 6.48 30.07 -13.39
C LEU A 53 6.12 30.26 -14.86
N LEU A 54 6.85 31.10 -15.59
CA LEU A 54 6.66 31.28 -17.04
C LEU A 54 7.02 30.01 -17.82
N ALA A 55 8.08 29.31 -17.43
CA ALA A 55 8.53 28.07 -18.05
C ALA A 55 7.51 26.92 -17.94
N LYS A 56 6.61 26.95 -16.95
CA LYS A 56 5.50 26.00 -16.85
C LYS A 56 4.45 26.18 -17.95
N ASN A 57 4.39 27.34 -18.60
CA ASN A 57 3.42 27.60 -19.66
C ASN A 57 3.86 26.96 -20.98
N PRO A 58 3.06 26.07 -21.59
CA PRO A 58 3.46 25.39 -22.83
C PRO A 58 3.39 26.31 -24.06
N TRP A 59 2.71 27.46 -23.97
CA TRP A 59 2.55 28.39 -25.10
C TRP A 59 3.49 29.59 -24.98
N LYS A 60 4.16 29.90 -26.10
CA LYS A 60 5.00 31.09 -26.25
C LYS A 60 4.14 32.36 -26.30
N ILE A 61 4.70 33.45 -25.79
CA ILE A 61 4.11 34.79 -25.92
C ILE A 61 4.40 35.32 -27.33
N SER A 62 3.36 35.69 -28.06
CA SER A 62 3.46 36.26 -29.42
C SER A 62 3.40 37.78 -29.39
N ALA A 63 4.30 38.42 -30.15
CA ALA A 63 4.37 39.86 -30.33
C ALA A 63 3.16 40.39 -31.13
N PRO A 64 2.80 41.69 -30.96
CA PRO A 64 1.82 42.36 -31.80
C PRO A 64 2.18 42.26 -33.28
N THR A 65 1.17 42.09 -34.13
CA THR A 65 1.29 42.11 -35.60
C THR A 65 0.41 43.21 -36.18
N GLU A 66 0.59 43.57 -37.45
CA GLU A 66 -0.24 44.60 -38.11
C GLU A 66 -1.74 44.33 -38.00
N LYS A 67 -2.14 43.06 -38.02
CA LYS A 67 -3.54 42.61 -37.84
C LYS A 67 -3.99 42.56 -36.37
N ASN A 68 -3.06 42.48 -35.41
CA ASN A 68 -3.37 42.30 -33.99
C ASN A 68 -2.42 43.12 -33.13
N LYS A 69 -2.84 44.34 -32.79
CA LYS A 69 -2.06 45.38 -32.07
C LYS A 69 -1.77 45.06 -30.59
N ARG A 70 -1.82 43.80 -30.16
CA ARG A 70 -1.69 43.37 -28.76
C ARG A 70 -0.80 42.14 -28.62
N TRP A 71 -0.07 42.06 -27.52
CA TRP A 71 0.65 40.85 -27.11
C TRP A 71 -0.35 39.76 -26.76
N THR A 72 -0.09 38.54 -27.19
CA THR A 72 -1.01 37.42 -26.97
C THR A 72 -0.31 36.16 -26.47
N SER A 73 -1.02 35.37 -25.68
CA SER A 73 -0.61 34.03 -25.28
C SER A 73 -1.85 33.22 -24.88
N TYR A 74 -1.65 32.04 -24.31
CA TYR A 74 -2.70 31.17 -23.80
C TYR A 74 -2.34 30.69 -22.39
N VAL A 75 -3.38 30.46 -21.59
CA VAL A 75 -3.34 29.67 -20.36
C VAL A 75 -4.31 28.50 -20.48
N PRO A 76 -4.07 27.38 -19.77
CA PRO A 76 -5.01 26.26 -19.77
C PRO A 76 -6.38 26.67 -19.23
N ASP A 77 -7.44 26.20 -19.88
CA ASP A 77 -8.82 26.41 -19.47
C ASP A 77 -9.67 25.18 -19.85
N PRO A 78 -9.86 24.23 -18.92
CA PRO A 78 -10.60 23.00 -19.18
C PRO A 78 -12.08 23.22 -19.51
N SER A 79 -12.64 24.40 -19.23
CA SER A 79 -14.04 24.72 -19.53
C SER A 79 -14.29 24.98 -21.02
N LYS A 80 -13.22 25.20 -21.81
CA LYS A 80 -13.32 25.48 -23.24
C LYS A 80 -13.04 24.23 -24.07
N PRO A 81 -13.72 24.02 -25.21
CA PRO A 81 -13.44 22.89 -26.11
C PRO A 81 -11.98 22.83 -26.60
N SER A 82 -11.33 23.99 -26.72
CA SER A 82 -9.92 24.11 -27.09
C SER A 82 -8.94 23.80 -25.96
N GLY A 83 -9.42 23.58 -24.73
CA GLY A 83 -8.62 23.40 -23.52
C GLY A 83 -7.78 24.62 -23.10
N ARG A 84 -7.98 25.77 -23.76
CA ARG A 84 -7.14 26.97 -23.57
C ARG A 84 -7.92 28.27 -23.69
N LYS A 85 -7.56 29.23 -22.86
CA LYS A 85 -8.08 30.60 -22.89
C LYS A 85 -7.01 31.54 -23.44
N GLN A 86 -7.35 32.26 -24.51
CA GLN A 86 -6.47 33.27 -25.08
C GLN A 86 -6.40 34.50 -24.16
N ILE A 87 -5.19 34.98 -23.92
CA ILE A 87 -4.89 36.22 -23.21
C ILE A 87 -4.42 37.24 -24.24
N ARG A 88 -4.90 38.48 -24.15
CA ARG A 88 -4.46 39.61 -24.99
C ARG A 88 -4.24 40.85 -24.13
N ARG A 89 -3.06 41.47 -24.20
CA ARG A 89 -2.71 42.70 -23.45
C ARG A 89 -1.87 43.67 -24.28
N SER A 90 -1.77 44.91 -23.82
CA SER A 90 -1.02 45.98 -24.48
C SER A 90 0.50 45.81 -24.35
N THR A 91 0.99 45.22 -23.26
CA THR A 91 2.42 44.99 -23.00
C THR A 91 2.74 43.51 -22.80
N LYS A 92 4.01 43.14 -22.98
CA LYS A 92 4.49 41.76 -22.78
C LYS A 92 4.40 41.36 -21.31
N GLU A 93 4.78 42.28 -20.43
CA GLU A 93 4.79 42.15 -18.97
C GLU A 93 3.38 41.85 -18.45
N ALA A 94 2.36 42.51 -18.99
CA ALA A 94 0.97 42.27 -18.61
C ALA A 94 0.46 40.88 -19.05
N VAL A 95 1.02 40.29 -20.12
CA VAL A 95 0.74 38.89 -20.47
C VAL A 95 1.48 37.95 -19.53
N GLU A 96 2.75 38.22 -19.23
CA GLU A 96 3.56 37.46 -18.28
C GLU A 96 2.92 37.42 -16.89
N ASP A 97 2.45 38.55 -16.37
CA ASP A 97 1.80 38.64 -15.05
C ASP A 97 0.54 37.77 -14.96
N ILE A 98 -0.24 37.66 -16.04
CA ILE A 98 -1.43 36.79 -16.07
C ILE A 98 -1.02 35.31 -16.08
N ILE A 99 0.01 34.95 -16.85
CA ILE A 99 0.55 33.59 -16.88
C ILE A 99 1.10 33.21 -15.51
N ILE A 100 1.89 34.09 -14.90
CA ILE A 100 2.48 33.92 -13.57
C ILE A 100 1.38 33.80 -12.52
N ALA A 101 0.38 34.69 -12.54
CA ALA A 101 -0.75 34.64 -11.61
C ALA A 101 -1.51 33.31 -11.72
N TYR A 102 -1.75 32.84 -12.96
CA TYR A 102 -2.37 31.54 -13.19
C TYR A 102 -1.56 30.40 -12.58
N TRP A 103 -0.26 30.27 -12.90
CA TRP A 103 0.56 29.17 -12.39
C TRP A 103 0.79 29.26 -10.88
N LYS A 104 0.90 30.48 -10.34
CA LYS A 104 0.95 30.71 -8.89
C LYS A 104 -0.32 30.21 -8.22
N GLU A 105 -1.50 30.52 -8.76
CA GLU A 105 -2.77 29.99 -8.28
C GLU A 105 -2.83 28.45 -8.37
N GLN A 106 -2.34 27.85 -9.45
CA GLN A 106 -2.28 26.38 -9.57
C GLN A 106 -1.39 25.72 -8.50
N ILE A 107 -0.32 26.40 -8.10
CA ILE A 107 0.63 25.89 -7.09
C ILE A 107 0.10 26.11 -5.67
N GLU A 108 -0.50 27.27 -5.41
CA GLU A 108 -0.97 27.67 -4.09
C GLU A 108 -2.40 27.20 -3.80
N ASN A 109 -3.17 26.84 -4.82
CA ASN A 109 -4.53 26.32 -4.74
C ASN A 109 -4.71 25.13 -5.69
N PRO A 110 -4.00 24.02 -5.49
CA PRO A 110 -4.17 22.81 -6.29
C PRO A 110 -5.59 22.22 -6.13
N THR A 111 -6.01 21.44 -7.10
CA THR A 111 -7.19 20.57 -6.99
C THR A 111 -6.94 19.45 -5.97
N ILE A 112 -8.00 18.89 -5.39
CA ILE A 112 -7.88 17.77 -4.44
C ILE A 112 -7.16 16.58 -5.10
N LYS A 113 -7.39 16.32 -6.39
CA LYS A 113 -6.68 15.29 -7.17
C LYS A 113 -5.18 15.54 -7.23
N GLU A 114 -4.76 16.77 -7.49
CA GLU A 114 -3.33 17.13 -7.50
C GLU A 114 -2.70 17.00 -6.11
N VAL A 115 -3.41 17.39 -5.05
CA VAL A 115 -2.96 17.22 -3.66
C VAL A 115 -2.74 15.75 -3.34
N PHE A 116 -3.71 14.91 -3.69
CA PHE A 116 -3.62 13.45 -3.51
C PHE A 116 -2.42 12.87 -4.27
N ASN A 117 -2.22 13.24 -5.54
CA ASN A 117 -1.12 12.73 -6.35
C ASN A 117 0.24 13.12 -5.77
N ARG A 118 0.43 14.39 -5.40
CA ARG A 118 1.67 14.88 -4.77
C ARG A 118 1.94 14.18 -3.43
N TRP A 119 0.90 13.96 -2.63
CA TRP A 119 1.02 13.22 -1.37
C TRP A 119 1.43 11.75 -1.60
N LYS A 120 0.82 11.08 -2.59
CA LYS A 120 1.13 9.70 -2.97
C LYS A 120 2.58 9.58 -3.45
N GLU A 121 3.01 10.44 -4.35
CA GLU A 121 4.38 10.48 -4.90
C GLU A 121 5.40 10.71 -3.78
N HIS A 122 5.17 11.71 -2.94
CA HIS A 122 6.02 11.97 -1.78
C HIS A 122 6.13 10.77 -0.83
N LYS A 123 5.05 9.99 -0.65
CA LYS A 123 5.07 8.77 0.15
C LYS A 123 5.89 7.64 -0.51
N LEU A 124 5.87 7.54 -1.83
CA LEU A 124 6.65 6.56 -2.60
C LEU A 124 8.14 6.92 -2.56
N GLU A 125 8.49 8.18 -2.82
CA GLU A 125 9.86 8.70 -2.79
C GLU A 125 10.54 8.46 -1.44
N LEU A 126 9.80 8.66 -0.33
CA LEU A 126 10.30 8.40 1.01
C LEU A 126 10.38 6.90 1.37
N GLY A 127 9.96 5.99 0.48
CA GLY A 127 9.89 4.55 0.76
C GLY A 127 8.85 4.17 1.83
N ASN A 128 8.00 5.10 2.25
CA ASN A 128 6.99 4.88 3.28
C ASN A 128 5.86 3.94 2.82
N VAL A 129 5.61 3.90 1.51
CA VAL A 129 4.63 3.00 0.89
C VAL A 129 5.27 2.30 -0.29
N CYS A 130 4.87 1.06 -0.53
CA CYS A 130 5.24 0.34 -1.75
C CYS A 130 4.19 0.55 -2.85
N GLU A 131 4.57 0.26 -4.10
CA GLU A 131 3.70 0.41 -5.29
C GLU A 131 2.30 -0.18 -5.11
N GLY A 132 2.19 -1.45 -4.69
CA GLY A 132 0.87 -2.07 -4.47
C GLY A 132 0.03 -1.43 -3.35
N THR A 133 0.60 -0.56 -2.50
CA THR A 133 -0.15 0.26 -1.54
C THR A 133 -0.58 1.58 -2.17
N ALA A 134 0.31 2.24 -2.91
CA ALA A 134 -0.01 3.44 -3.67
C ALA A 134 -1.11 3.18 -4.71
N GLN A 135 -1.05 2.04 -5.41
CA GLN A 135 -2.08 1.64 -6.35
C GLN A 135 -3.45 1.47 -5.67
N ARG A 136 -3.49 0.87 -4.47
CA ARG A 136 -4.72 0.79 -3.68
C ARG A 136 -5.24 2.17 -3.29
N TYR A 137 -4.36 3.11 -2.99
CA TYR A 137 -4.77 4.49 -2.73
C TYR A 137 -5.42 5.12 -3.97
N VAL A 138 -4.84 4.91 -5.16
CA VAL A 138 -5.41 5.40 -6.42
C VAL A 138 -6.78 4.79 -6.68
N GLN A 139 -6.94 3.47 -6.50
CA GLN A 139 -8.23 2.80 -6.68
C GLN A 139 -9.33 3.37 -5.76
N VAL A 140 -9.00 3.61 -4.49
CA VAL A 140 -9.95 4.24 -3.56
C VAL A 140 -10.21 5.69 -3.96
N PHE A 141 -9.18 6.45 -4.32
CA PHE A 141 -9.34 7.83 -4.73
C PHE A 141 -10.24 7.95 -5.97
N GLU A 142 -9.94 7.25 -7.06
CA GLU A 142 -10.74 7.32 -8.30
C GLU A 142 -12.19 6.83 -8.09
N ARG A 143 -12.42 5.86 -7.20
CA ARG A 143 -13.78 5.38 -6.87
C ARG A 143 -14.66 6.45 -6.23
N HIS A 144 -14.08 7.32 -5.40
CA HIS A 144 -14.80 8.22 -4.49
C HIS A 144 -14.68 9.71 -4.89
N TYR A 145 -13.51 10.11 -5.39
CA TYR A 145 -13.16 11.50 -5.68
C TYR A 145 -13.27 11.85 -7.18
N ALA A 146 -13.98 11.06 -7.99
CA ALA A 146 -14.10 11.32 -9.43
C ALA A 146 -14.55 12.77 -9.74
N GLU A 147 -15.61 13.25 -9.07
CA GLU A 147 -16.09 14.63 -9.20
C GLU A 147 -15.54 15.54 -8.11
N PHE A 148 -15.55 15.09 -6.84
CA PHE A 148 -15.08 15.90 -5.72
C PHE A 148 -13.59 16.26 -5.83
N GLY A 149 -12.78 15.37 -6.42
CA GLY A 149 -11.35 15.55 -6.66
C GLY A 149 -11.01 16.68 -7.63
N LYS A 150 -11.95 17.11 -8.49
CA LYS A 150 -11.77 18.22 -9.44
C LYS A 150 -11.83 19.59 -8.75
N LYS A 151 -12.42 19.66 -7.54
CA LYS A 151 -12.55 20.92 -6.79
C LYS A 151 -11.20 21.39 -6.28
N ARG A 152 -11.05 22.72 -6.15
CA ARG A 152 -9.86 23.41 -5.62
C ARG A 152 -9.84 23.31 -4.11
N ILE A 153 -8.70 22.93 -3.52
CA ILE A 153 -8.66 22.60 -2.09
C ILE A 153 -8.99 23.78 -1.17
N LYS A 154 -8.63 25.02 -1.55
CA LYS A 154 -8.95 26.22 -0.75
C LYS A 154 -10.43 26.62 -0.79
N ALA A 155 -11.19 26.09 -1.74
CA ALA A 155 -12.61 26.38 -1.89
C ALA A 155 -13.49 25.44 -1.05
N ILE A 156 -12.90 24.49 -0.33
CA ILE A 156 -13.60 23.41 0.37
C ILE A 156 -13.41 23.59 1.86
N SER A 157 -14.51 23.72 2.58
CA SER A 157 -14.50 23.82 4.03
C SER A 157 -14.27 22.44 4.68
N PRO A 158 -13.86 22.39 5.96
CA PRO A 158 -13.83 21.13 6.70
C PRO A 158 -15.21 20.44 6.73
N GLU A 159 -16.31 21.20 6.81
CA GLU A 159 -17.68 20.67 6.77
C GLU A 159 -18.00 20.02 5.41
N ASP A 160 -17.58 20.62 4.30
CA ASP A 160 -17.75 20.03 2.97
C ASP A 160 -17.07 18.66 2.85
N PHE A 161 -15.87 18.50 3.44
CA PHE A 161 -15.18 17.21 3.49
C PHE A 161 -15.93 16.18 4.35
N GLN A 162 -16.49 16.60 5.47
CA GLN A 162 -17.29 15.73 6.33
C GLN A 162 -18.54 15.26 5.59
N THR A 163 -19.34 16.19 5.07
CA THR A 163 -20.55 15.88 4.30
C THR A 163 -20.25 15.00 3.09
N PHE A 164 -19.14 15.23 2.39
CA PHE A 164 -18.70 14.35 1.30
C PHE A 164 -18.45 12.91 1.79
N LEU A 165 -17.66 12.74 2.86
CA LEU A 165 -17.34 11.42 3.40
C LEU A 165 -18.59 10.67 3.88
N GLU A 166 -19.52 11.38 4.50
CA GLU A 166 -20.81 10.83 4.97
C GLU A 166 -21.69 10.38 3.80
N ASN A 167 -21.84 11.21 2.78
CA ASN A 167 -22.61 10.88 1.58
C ASN A 167 -22.05 9.65 0.86
N GLU A 168 -20.72 9.49 0.81
CA GLU A 168 -20.09 8.33 0.18
C GLU A 168 -20.42 7.01 0.89
N ILE A 169 -20.75 7.02 2.19
CA ILE A 169 -21.20 5.81 2.91
C ILE A 169 -22.48 5.28 2.27
N CYS A 170 -23.47 6.15 2.07
CA CYS A 170 -24.78 5.80 1.51
C CYS A 170 -24.70 5.53 0.01
N ILE A 171 -24.07 6.43 -0.76
CA ILE A 171 -24.01 6.35 -2.22
C ILE A 171 -23.27 5.10 -2.68
N LYS A 172 -22.17 4.72 -2.01
CA LYS A 172 -21.35 3.56 -2.39
C LYS A 172 -21.61 2.33 -1.53
N GLN A 173 -22.60 2.39 -0.62
CA GLN A 173 -22.96 1.34 0.32
C GLN A 173 -21.74 0.76 1.04
N LEU A 174 -20.98 1.62 1.71
CA LEU A 174 -19.70 1.22 2.30
C LEU A 174 -19.89 0.37 3.56
N ASN A 175 -19.05 -0.65 3.70
CA ASN A 175 -18.80 -1.28 5.00
C ASN A 175 -17.78 -0.46 5.80
N ALA A 176 -17.72 -0.70 7.11
CA ALA A 176 -16.86 0.04 8.04
C ALA A 176 -15.37 0.01 7.62
N LYS A 177 -14.90 -1.10 7.05
CA LYS A 177 -13.50 -1.22 6.59
C LYS A 177 -13.23 -0.37 5.35
N ALA A 178 -14.14 -0.37 4.38
CA ALA A 178 -14.03 0.44 3.17
C ALA A 178 -14.04 1.93 3.53
N PHE A 179 -14.94 2.34 4.43
CA PHE A 179 -14.99 3.71 4.94
C PHE A 179 -13.73 4.09 5.72
N SER A 180 -13.21 3.21 6.57
CA SER A 180 -11.95 3.45 7.29
C SER A 180 -10.77 3.66 6.34
N ASN A 181 -10.69 2.90 5.24
CA ASN A 181 -9.67 3.12 4.19
C ASN A 181 -9.82 4.49 3.51
N LEU A 182 -11.07 4.88 3.17
CA LEU A 182 -11.37 6.19 2.59
C LEU A 182 -10.98 7.33 3.55
N LYS A 183 -11.37 7.25 4.83
CA LYS A 183 -10.95 8.20 5.87
C LYS A 183 -9.43 8.27 5.99
N GLY A 184 -8.74 7.12 5.99
CA GLY A 184 -7.29 7.06 6.11
C GLY A 184 -6.55 7.78 4.98
N ILE A 185 -6.99 7.58 3.73
CA ILE A 185 -6.42 8.27 2.56
C ILE A 185 -6.70 9.77 2.62
N THR A 186 -7.95 10.13 2.95
CA THR A 186 -8.38 11.53 3.07
C THR A 186 -7.58 12.27 4.13
N ARG A 187 -7.46 11.69 5.32
CA ARG A 187 -6.61 12.21 6.40
C ARG A 187 -5.16 12.36 5.96
N GLY A 188 -4.65 11.40 5.20
CA GLY A 188 -3.28 11.40 4.68
C GLY A 188 -2.98 12.61 3.81
N PHE A 189 -3.74 12.82 2.74
CA PHE A 189 -3.47 13.92 1.81
C PHE A 189 -3.86 15.29 2.39
N LEU A 190 -4.86 15.38 3.28
CA LEU A 190 -5.19 16.64 3.96
C LEU A 190 -4.10 17.06 4.95
N LYS A 191 -3.51 16.12 5.71
CA LYS A 191 -2.32 16.43 6.53
C LYS A 191 -1.17 16.95 5.70
N TYR A 192 -0.98 16.39 4.51
CA TYR A 192 0.02 16.89 3.58
C TYR A 192 -0.32 18.31 3.10
N ALA A 193 -1.57 18.58 2.72
CA ALA A 193 -2.02 19.92 2.34
C ALA A 193 -1.83 20.96 3.45
N ALA A 194 -2.10 20.59 4.70
CA ALA A 194 -1.88 21.46 5.86
C ALA A 194 -0.39 21.83 6.03
N ARG A 195 0.52 20.86 5.87
CA ARG A 195 1.98 21.11 5.88
C ARG A 195 2.43 22.03 4.76
N GLN A 196 1.81 21.92 3.59
CA GLN A 196 2.05 22.80 2.43
C GLN A 196 1.33 24.16 2.55
N LYS A 197 0.61 24.41 3.67
CA LYS A 197 -0.17 25.63 3.92
C LYS A 197 -1.25 25.92 2.87
N TRP A 198 -1.76 24.88 2.21
CA TRP A 198 -2.90 25.00 1.29
C TRP A 198 -4.24 25.05 2.01
N ILE A 199 -4.29 24.51 3.23
CA ILE A 199 -5.44 24.59 4.14
C ILE A 199 -4.97 25.11 5.50
N ASN A 200 -5.88 25.71 6.25
CA ASN A 200 -5.64 26.32 7.55
C ASN A 200 -6.45 25.69 8.70
N PHE A 201 -7.37 24.76 8.41
CA PHE A 201 -8.17 24.08 9.42
C PHE A 201 -7.43 22.88 10.03
N ASP A 202 -7.84 22.50 11.23
CA ASP A 202 -7.32 21.32 11.91
C ASP A 202 -7.96 20.03 11.36
N VAL A 203 -7.15 19.27 10.63
CA VAL A 203 -7.55 18.00 10.03
C VAL A 203 -7.96 16.98 11.10
N GLU A 204 -7.26 16.90 12.23
CA GLU A 204 -7.59 15.93 13.28
C GLU A 204 -8.93 16.26 13.93
N LYS A 205 -9.15 17.54 14.23
CA LYS A 205 -10.42 18.02 14.77
C LYS A 205 -11.59 17.72 13.82
N MET A 206 -11.43 17.96 12.52
CA MET A 206 -12.43 17.62 11.51
C MET A 206 -12.79 16.12 11.54
N PHE A 207 -11.80 15.23 11.64
CA PHE A 207 -12.04 13.79 11.68
C PHE A 207 -12.68 13.30 12.99
N ASN A 208 -12.36 13.94 14.11
CA ASN A 208 -12.89 13.60 15.43
C ASN A 208 -14.34 14.09 15.61
N ASN A 209 -14.72 15.15 14.92
CA ASN A 209 -16.09 15.67 14.93
C ASN A 209 -17.08 14.85 14.09
N MET A 210 -16.61 13.88 13.28
CA MET A 210 -17.50 12.96 12.57
C MET A 210 -17.99 11.87 13.51
N ASP A 211 -19.29 11.84 13.76
CA ASP A 211 -19.91 10.79 14.57
C ASP A 211 -20.02 9.47 13.79
N SER A 212 -19.02 8.60 13.99
CA SER A 212 -19.02 7.27 13.37
C SER A 212 -20.12 6.33 13.85
N SER A 213 -20.76 6.62 14.98
CA SER A 213 -21.79 5.76 15.57
C SER A 213 -23.17 5.97 14.92
N ALA A 214 -23.39 7.12 14.29
CA ALA A 214 -24.62 7.44 13.58
C ALA A 214 -24.74 6.76 12.20
N TYR A 215 -23.65 6.19 11.67
CA TYR A 215 -23.64 5.64 10.31
C TYR A 215 -24.10 4.18 10.27
N THR A 216 -25.11 3.91 9.44
CA THR A 216 -25.54 2.53 9.14
C THR A 216 -24.62 1.95 8.06
N PHE A 217 -23.53 1.29 8.48
CA PHE A 217 -22.65 0.59 7.54
C PHE A 217 -23.30 -0.68 6.98
N GLN A 218 -22.99 -0.99 5.73
CA GLN A 218 -23.36 -2.29 5.15
C GLN A 218 -22.67 -3.41 5.93
N LYS A 219 -23.45 -4.30 6.54
CA LYS A 219 -22.94 -5.51 7.20
C LYS A 219 -22.75 -6.60 6.15
N THR A 220 -21.53 -7.07 5.98
CA THR A 220 -21.26 -8.28 5.19
C THR A 220 -21.34 -9.47 6.13
N VAL A 221 -22.48 -10.16 6.16
CA VAL A 221 -22.61 -11.45 6.83
C VAL A 221 -21.99 -12.50 5.92
N LYS A 222 -21.10 -13.32 6.47
CA LYS A 222 -20.55 -14.49 5.79
C LYS A 222 -20.87 -15.71 6.61
N GLU A 223 -21.42 -16.72 5.95
CA GLU A 223 -21.72 -18.00 6.56
C GLU A 223 -20.43 -18.75 6.92
N GLU A 224 -20.49 -19.61 7.95
CA GLU A 224 -19.32 -20.38 8.41
C GLU A 224 -18.76 -21.27 7.30
N ASN A 225 -19.65 -21.90 6.53
CA ASN A 225 -19.32 -22.74 5.36
C ASN A 225 -18.59 -21.97 4.22
N GLN A 226 -18.52 -20.63 4.26
CA GLN A 226 -17.75 -19.80 3.32
C GLN A 226 -16.38 -19.41 3.89
N GLU A 227 -16.21 -19.54 5.21
CA GLU A 227 -15.05 -19.06 5.95
C GLU A 227 -14.00 -20.15 6.20
N ILE A 228 -14.40 -21.42 6.18
CA ILE A 228 -13.55 -22.59 6.42
C ILE A 228 -14.04 -23.80 5.62
N PHE A 229 -13.15 -24.77 5.39
CA PHE A 229 -13.52 -26.15 5.11
C PHE A 229 -13.85 -26.85 6.43
N ASP A 230 -15.09 -27.32 6.55
CA ASP A 230 -15.59 -28.08 7.70
C ASP A 230 -15.08 -29.54 7.69
N GLU A 231 -15.53 -30.35 8.65
CA GLU A 231 -15.11 -31.73 8.81
C GLU A 231 -15.57 -32.69 7.69
N ASP A 232 -16.60 -32.32 6.91
CA ASP A 232 -17.06 -33.11 5.76
C ASP A 232 -16.33 -32.70 4.48
N GLU A 233 -16.15 -31.40 4.28
CA GLU A 233 -15.48 -30.82 3.12
C GLU A 233 -13.97 -31.09 3.14
N TYR A 234 -13.33 -30.98 4.30
CA TYR A 234 -11.87 -31.08 4.41
C TYR A 234 -11.30 -32.43 3.93
N PRO A 235 -11.79 -33.59 4.40
CA PRO A 235 -11.32 -34.90 3.92
C PRO A 235 -11.60 -35.09 2.43
N ARG A 236 -12.79 -34.69 1.96
CA ARG A 236 -13.19 -34.79 0.56
C ARG A 236 -12.26 -34.01 -0.36
N VAL A 237 -11.91 -32.78 0.03
CA VAL A 237 -10.96 -31.94 -0.70
C VAL A 237 -9.55 -32.52 -0.66
N LEU A 238 -9.06 -32.94 0.50
CA LEU A 238 -7.71 -33.51 0.61
C LEU A 238 -7.54 -34.80 -0.18
N ASN A 239 -8.52 -35.71 -0.12
CA ASN A 239 -8.49 -36.96 -0.88
C ASN A 239 -8.43 -36.67 -2.38
N TYR A 240 -9.30 -35.78 -2.88
CA TYR A 240 -9.27 -35.36 -4.29
C TYR A 240 -7.89 -34.82 -4.71
N LEU A 241 -7.28 -33.95 -3.90
CA LEU A 241 -5.96 -33.38 -4.17
C LEU A 241 -4.86 -34.45 -4.18
N TRP A 242 -4.94 -35.44 -3.29
CA TRP A 242 -3.95 -36.50 -3.14
C TRP A 242 -4.01 -37.53 -4.27
N ASP A 243 -5.23 -37.86 -4.72
CA ASP A 243 -5.49 -38.82 -5.81
C ASP A 243 -5.16 -38.25 -7.20
N HIS A 244 -5.08 -36.92 -7.30
CA HIS A 244 -4.72 -36.20 -8.54
C HIS A 244 -3.44 -35.38 -8.35
N PRO A 245 -2.28 -36.01 -8.11
CA PRO A 245 -1.07 -35.28 -7.75
C PRO A 245 -0.54 -34.47 -8.93
N ASP A 246 -0.49 -33.16 -8.75
CA ASP A 246 0.34 -32.25 -9.55
C ASP A 246 0.92 -31.14 -8.67
N MET A 247 1.78 -30.28 -9.21
CA MET A 247 2.42 -29.21 -8.44
C MET A 247 1.42 -28.28 -7.74
N ARG A 248 0.29 -27.99 -8.37
CA ARG A 248 -0.70 -27.06 -7.81
C ARG A 248 -1.48 -27.75 -6.69
N ASN A 249 -1.89 -29.01 -6.89
CA ASN A 249 -2.60 -29.79 -5.87
C ASN A 249 -1.71 -30.10 -4.66
N LEU A 250 -0.46 -30.50 -4.90
CA LEU A 250 0.53 -30.70 -3.83
C LEU A 250 0.82 -29.40 -3.07
N GLY A 251 0.82 -28.25 -3.77
CA GLY A 251 0.93 -26.94 -3.12
C GLY A 251 -0.28 -26.58 -2.26
N LEU A 252 -1.49 -26.93 -2.69
CA LEU A 252 -2.71 -26.76 -1.88
C LEU A 252 -2.70 -27.68 -0.65
N ILE A 253 -2.27 -28.94 -0.79
CA ILE A 253 -2.08 -29.85 0.35
C ILE A 253 -1.07 -29.27 1.33
N LEU A 254 0.06 -28.75 0.83
CA LEU A 254 1.06 -28.10 1.67
C LEU A 254 0.46 -26.93 2.45
N MET A 255 -0.41 -26.12 1.84
CA MET A 255 -1.12 -25.05 2.55
C MET A 255 -2.04 -25.58 3.65
N PHE A 256 -2.74 -26.70 3.44
CA PHE A 256 -3.60 -27.29 4.46
C PHE A 256 -2.82 -27.80 5.68
N VAL A 257 -1.62 -28.35 5.50
CA VAL A 257 -0.84 -28.95 6.60
C VAL A 257 0.15 -28.00 7.28
N SER A 258 0.38 -26.82 6.71
CA SER A 258 1.38 -25.85 7.19
C SER A 258 0.81 -24.46 7.46
N GLY A 259 -0.40 -24.17 6.98
CA GLY A 259 -0.99 -22.83 7.06
C GLY A 259 -0.24 -21.75 6.27
N VAL A 260 0.76 -22.08 5.46
CA VAL A 260 1.58 -21.11 4.72
C VAL A 260 0.71 -20.19 3.84
N ARG A 261 1.03 -18.89 3.76
CA ARG A 261 0.26 -17.97 2.91
C ARG A 261 0.56 -18.27 1.44
N VAL A 262 -0.43 -18.13 0.56
CA VAL A 262 -0.24 -18.44 -0.88
C VAL A 262 0.92 -17.67 -1.54
N GLY A 263 1.17 -16.43 -1.12
CA GLY A 263 2.32 -15.65 -1.61
C GLY A 263 3.66 -16.15 -1.10
N GLU A 264 3.70 -16.68 0.13
CA GLU A 264 4.88 -17.34 0.70
C GLU A 264 5.10 -18.69 -0.03
N LEU A 265 4.05 -19.50 -0.20
CA LEU A 265 4.07 -20.77 -0.95
C LEU A 265 4.67 -20.61 -2.34
N ALA A 266 4.16 -19.65 -3.11
CA ALA A 266 4.61 -19.40 -4.48
C ALA A 266 6.07 -18.92 -4.56
N ALA A 267 6.67 -18.49 -3.44
CA ALA A 267 8.03 -17.98 -3.35
C ALA A 267 9.02 -18.96 -2.69
N LEU A 268 8.58 -20.15 -2.26
CA LEU A 268 9.43 -21.13 -1.59
C LEU A 268 10.49 -21.71 -2.53
N LYS A 269 11.74 -21.73 -2.06
CA LYS A 269 12.87 -22.39 -2.71
C LYS A 269 13.24 -23.68 -1.98
N TRP A 270 13.99 -24.55 -2.64
CA TRP A 270 14.44 -25.81 -2.02
C TRP A 270 15.36 -25.59 -0.81
N GLU A 271 16.15 -24.52 -0.80
CA GLU A 271 16.99 -24.12 0.35
C GLU A 271 16.19 -23.73 1.61
N ASP A 272 14.89 -23.48 1.45
CA ASP A 272 14.01 -23.07 2.55
C ASP A 272 13.40 -24.28 3.28
N ILE A 273 13.63 -25.51 2.81
CA ILE A 273 12.97 -26.73 3.30
C ILE A 273 13.94 -27.65 4.02
N THR A 274 13.50 -28.20 5.15
CA THR A 274 14.09 -29.38 5.78
C THR A 274 13.04 -30.48 5.91
N GLU A 275 13.42 -31.63 6.48
CA GLU A 275 12.48 -32.73 6.76
C GLU A 275 11.40 -32.35 7.77
N THR A 276 11.70 -31.41 8.68
CA THR A 276 10.86 -31.09 9.85
C THR A 276 10.18 -29.72 9.76
N HIS A 277 10.69 -28.79 8.94
CA HIS A 277 10.18 -27.42 8.91
C HIS A 277 10.44 -26.67 7.61
N ILE A 278 9.63 -25.64 7.36
CA ILE A 278 9.75 -24.67 6.26
C ILE A 278 10.20 -23.32 6.81
N LYS A 279 11.23 -22.73 6.21
CA LYS A 279 11.71 -21.38 6.52
C LYS A 279 11.00 -20.35 5.63
N ILE A 280 10.14 -19.53 6.21
CA ILE A 280 9.46 -18.46 5.48
C ILE A 280 10.37 -17.23 5.41
N ARG A 281 10.96 -17.01 4.25
CA ARG A 281 11.86 -15.87 3.99
C ARG A 281 11.31 -14.89 2.95
N ARG A 282 10.49 -15.38 2.03
CA ARG A 282 10.10 -14.65 0.83
C ARG A 282 8.59 -14.61 0.67
N THR A 283 8.09 -13.64 -0.09
CA THR A 283 6.68 -13.61 -0.48
C THR A 283 6.50 -12.98 -1.85
N GLU A 284 5.66 -13.58 -2.68
CA GLU A 284 5.19 -12.97 -3.91
C GLU A 284 4.22 -11.84 -3.61
N ARG A 285 4.47 -10.68 -4.22
CA ARG A 285 3.53 -9.57 -4.29
C ARG A 285 3.07 -9.36 -5.72
N ARG A 286 1.82 -8.96 -5.86
CA ARG A 286 1.22 -8.55 -7.12
C ARG A 286 0.83 -7.08 -7.05
N TYR A 287 1.19 -6.33 -8.08
CA TYR A 287 0.68 -4.99 -8.36
C TYR A 287 0.44 -4.87 -9.86
N GLU A 288 -0.32 -3.87 -10.28
CA GLU A 288 -0.52 -3.53 -11.69
C GLU A 288 0.59 -2.57 -12.11
N GLY A 289 1.28 -2.89 -13.20
CA GLY A 289 2.26 -2.00 -13.82
C GLY A 289 1.59 -0.89 -14.62
N ASP A 290 2.40 0.06 -15.08
CA ASP A 290 1.94 1.22 -15.84
C ASP A 290 1.28 0.84 -17.18
N ASP A 291 1.57 -0.35 -17.70
CA ASP A 291 0.97 -0.93 -18.91
C ASP A 291 -0.38 -1.64 -18.66
N GLY A 292 -0.91 -1.56 -17.43
CA GLY A 292 -2.14 -2.24 -17.01
C GLY A 292 -1.97 -3.75 -16.78
N LYS A 293 -0.76 -4.30 -16.93
CA LYS A 293 -0.52 -5.74 -16.70
C LYS A 293 -0.13 -5.99 -15.25
N TYR A 294 -0.49 -7.16 -14.75
CA TYR A 294 -0.06 -7.57 -13.41
C TYR A 294 1.41 -7.97 -13.40
N VAL A 295 2.18 -7.26 -12.58
CA VAL A 295 3.57 -7.57 -12.25
C VAL A 295 3.60 -8.40 -10.97
N PHE A 296 4.40 -9.46 -10.98
CA PHE A 296 4.58 -10.38 -9.86
C PHE A 296 6.05 -10.35 -9.42
N VAL A 297 6.31 -9.79 -8.26
CA VAL A 297 7.67 -9.63 -7.72
C VAL A 297 7.84 -10.49 -6.47
N ILE A 298 9.01 -11.10 -6.33
CA ILE A 298 9.43 -11.72 -5.08
C ILE A 298 10.04 -10.64 -4.20
N LYS A 299 9.54 -10.51 -2.98
CA LYS A 299 10.20 -9.73 -1.95
C LYS A 299 11.03 -10.67 -1.08
N GLU A 300 12.34 -10.44 -1.07
CA GLU A 300 13.33 -11.26 -0.35
C GLU A 300 13.24 -11.15 1.18
N THR A 301 12.48 -10.18 1.70
CA THR A 301 12.21 -10.04 3.14
C THR A 301 10.73 -9.81 3.43
N PRO A 302 10.14 -10.46 4.46
CA PRO A 302 8.77 -10.20 4.88
C PRO A 302 8.59 -8.74 5.32
N LYS A 303 7.33 -8.29 5.42
CA LYS A 303 7.04 -6.89 5.82
C LYS A 303 7.39 -6.62 7.29
N THR A 304 7.39 -7.65 8.13
CA THR A 304 7.56 -7.58 9.58
C THR A 304 8.49 -8.69 10.04
N GLN A 305 9.15 -8.50 11.19
CA GLN A 305 10.03 -9.51 11.78
C GLN A 305 9.29 -10.83 12.07
N ALA A 306 8.03 -10.76 12.53
CA ALA A 306 7.16 -11.94 12.70
C ALA A 306 6.83 -12.69 11.39
N GLY A 307 7.08 -12.06 10.23
CA GLY A 307 6.94 -12.72 8.93
C GLY A 307 8.10 -13.69 8.64
N ILE A 308 9.27 -13.49 9.26
CA ILE A 308 10.40 -14.42 9.21
C ILE A 308 10.14 -15.47 10.29
N ARG A 309 9.78 -16.68 9.87
CA ARG A 309 9.42 -17.76 10.79
C ARG A 309 9.76 -19.12 10.23
N GLU A 310 9.83 -20.09 11.12
CA GLU A 310 9.90 -21.50 10.77
C GLU A 310 8.55 -22.15 11.05
N ILE A 311 8.03 -22.91 10.09
CA ILE A 311 6.76 -23.63 10.20
C ILE A 311 7.09 -25.11 10.39
N ALA A 312 6.83 -25.67 11.56
CA ALA A 312 7.01 -27.10 11.79
C ALA A 312 5.96 -27.92 11.03
N LEU A 313 6.39 -29.02 10.45
CA LEU A 313 5.56 -29.88 9.61
C LEU A 313 5.36 -31.27 10.24
N PRO A 314 4.22 -31.91 9.98
CA PRO A 314 4.07 -33.35 10.23
C PRO A 314 5.07 -34.15 9.40
N ALA A 315 5.58 -35.27 9.94
CA ALA A 315 6.53 -36.14 9.22
C ALA A 315 6.01 -36.63 7.86
N SER A 316 4.68 -36.79 7.73
CA SER A 316 4.03 -37.17 6.47
C SER A 316 4.18 -36.13 5.35
N ALA A 317 4.44 -34.86 5.69
CA ALA A 317 4.64 -33.78 4.71
C ALA A 317 5.89 -33.99 3.83
N CYS A 318 6.88 -34.76 4.30
CA CYS A 318 8.06 -35.14 3.52
C CYS A 318 7.70 -35.78 2.17
N THR A 319 6.61 -36.54 2.12
CA THR A 319 6.13 -37.18 0.88
C THR A 319 5.73 -36.17 -0.18
N ILE A 320 5.21 -35.00 0.23
CA ILE A 320 4.85 -33.90 -0.68
C ILE A 320 6.10 -33.39 -1.38
N PHE A 321 7.17 -33.11 -0.62
CA PHE A 321 8.42 -32.61 -1.16
C PHE A 321 9.12 -33.63 -2.06
N LYS A 322 9.11 -34.91 -1.69
CA LYS A 322 9.65 -35.99 -2.54
C LYS A 322 8.94 -36.00 -3.91
N ARG A 323 7.60 -35.97 -3.92
CA ARG A 323 6.82 -35.91 -5.18
C ARG A 323 7.14 -34.64 -5.99
N LEU A 324 7.17 -33.48 -5.35
CA LEU A 324 7.50 -32.21 -6.02
C LEU A 324 8.91 -32.22 -6.63
N ARG A 325 9.89 -32.78 -5.92
CA ARG A 325 11.29 -32.86 -6.40
C ARG A 325 11.41 -33.79 -7.61
N MET A 326 10.68 -34.90 -7.62
CA MET A 326 10.64 -35.79 -8.79
C MET A 326 10.01 -35.12 -10.02
N MET A 327 8.98 -34.29 -9.82
CA MET A 327 8.34 -33.57 -10.93
C MET A 327 9.23 -32.48 -11.53
N ASN A 328 10.09 -31.84 -10.74
CA ASN A 328 11.07 -30.86 -11.23
C ASN A 328 12.40 -30.89 -10.43
N PRO A 329 13.33 -31.80 -10.79
CA PRO A 329 14.56 -32.00 -10.03
C PRO A 329 15.53 -30.82 -10.04
N LYS A 330 15.49 -29.99 -11.09
CA LYS A 330 16.42 -28.89 -11.34
C LYS A 330 15.82 -27.50 -11.06
N GLY A 331 14.55 -27.43 -10.67
CA GLY A 331 13.88 -26.17 -10.37
C GLY A 331 14.50 -25.48 -9.15
N GLU A 332 14.74 -24.17 -9.24
CA GLU A 332 15.17 -23.34 -8.11
C GLU A 332 14.04 -23.21 -7.07
N TYR A 333 12.84 -22.90 -7.55
CA TYR A 333 11.63 -22.84 -6.76
C TYR A 333 10.97 -24.21 -6.67
N ILE A 334 10.31 -24.48 -5.55
CA ILE A 334 9.59 -25.75 -5.33
C ILE A 334 8.46 -25.90 -6.36
N PHE A 335 7.76 -24.81 -6.65
CA PHE A 335 6.64 -24.77 -7.57
C PHE A 335 7.05 -24.07 -8.86
N MET A 336 7.63 -24.84 -9.78
CA MET A 336 8.10 -24.34 -11.08
C MET A 336 7.76 -25.34 -12.17
N GLU A 337 7.13 -24.86 -13.24
CA GLU A 337 6.66 -25.65 -14.38
C GLU A 337 7.17 -25.03 -15.67
N LYS A 338 7.74 -25.84 -16.57
CA LYS A 338 8.30 -25.39 -17.86
C LYS A 338 9.32 -24.24 -17.72
N GLY A 339 10.13 -24.27 -16.67
CA GLY A 339 11.15 -23.24 -16.40
C GLY A 339 10.62 -21.96 -15.74
N GLU A 340 9.31 -21.83 -15.55
CA GLU A 340 8.70 -20.67 -14.89
C GLU A 340 8.13 -21.02 -13.52
N ARG A 341 8.30 -20.11 -12.56
CA ARG A 341 7.70 -20.22 -11.23
C ARG A 341 6.18 -20.11 -11.30
N LEU A 342 5.47 -21.01 -10.62
CA LEU A 342 4.03 -20.89 -10.44
C LEU A 342 3.70 -19.67 -9.56
N LYS A 343 2.83 -18.82 -10.06
CA LYS A 343 2.42 -17.58 -9.39
C LYS A 343 1.21 -17.83 -8.48
N THR A 344 0.92 -16.91 -7.57
CA THR A 344 -0.21 -17.06 -6.62
C THR A 344 -1.56 -17.31 -7.31
N PHE A 345 -1.76 -16.77 -8.52
CA PHE A 345 -3.01 -16.96 -9.26
C PHE A 345 -3.22 -18.43 -9.68
N SER A 346 -2.14 -19.19 -9.93
CA SER A 346 -2.21 -20.59 -10.34
C SER A 346 -2.87 -21.44 -9.24
N PHE A 347 -2.48 -21.23 -7.98
CA PHE A 347 -3.07 -21.91 -6.83
C PHE A 347 -4.49 -21.42 -6.53
N ARG A 348 -4.76 -20.12 -6.65
CA ARG A 348 -6.11 -19.56 -6.48
C ARG A 348 -7.11 -20.15 -7.47
N ASN A 349 -6.75 -20.17 -8.75
CA ASN A 349 -7.59 -20.72 -9.80
C ASN A 349 -7.78 -22.22 -9.59
N ARG A 350 -6.71 -22.95 -9.28
CA ARG A 350 -6.81 -24.38 -8.99
C ARG A 350 -7.75 -24.66 -7.82
N LEU A 351 -7.65 -23.91 -6.73
CA LEU A 351 -8.51 -24.11 -5.56
C LEU A 351 -9.99 -23.92 -5.92
N ARG A 352 -10.32 -22.90 -6.71
CA ARG A 352 -11.69 -22.68 -7.20
C ARG A 352 -12.21 -23.89 -7.98
N ASP A 353 -11.37 -24.46 -8.84
CA ASP A 353 -11.75 -25.62 -9.66
C ASP A 353 -11.89 -26.89 -8.80
N VAL A 354 -11.03 -27.06 -7.79
CA VAL A 354 -11.12 -28.16 -6.80
C VAL A 354 -12.42 -28.05 -6.02
N CYS A 355 -12.75 -26.88 -5.47
CA CYS A 355 -14.01 -26.67 -4.75
C CYS A 355 -15.23 -27.08 -5.60
N LYS A 356 -15.24 -26.75 -6.90
CA LYS A 356 -16.33 -27.17 -7.80
C LYS A 356 -16.40 -28.68 -7.95
N LYS A 357 -15.26 -29.35 -8.14
CA LYS A 357 -15.20 -30.81 -8.33
C LYS A 357 -15.54 -31.60 -7.07
N THR A 358 -15.34 -31.00 -5.90
CA THR A 358 -15.64 -31.62 -4.60
C THR A 358 -16.96 -31.11 -4.01
N CYS A 359 -17.80 -30.42 -4.80
CA CYS A 359 -19.08 -29.89 -4.35
C CYS A 359 -18.98 -29.03 -3.08
N CYS A 360 -17.90 -28.25 -2.95
CA CYS A 360 -17.67 -27.31 -1.84
C CYS A 360 -17.94 -25.88 -2.31
N VAL A 361 -18.36 -25.03 -1.38
CA VAL A 361 -18.46 -23.59 -1.68
C VAL A 361 -17.08 -23.05 -2.06
N SER A 362 -17.04 -22.23 -3.12
CA SER A 362 -15.79 -21.67 -3.64
C SER A 362 -15.07 -20.83 -2.59
N LYS A 363 -13.87 -21.26 -2.20
CA LYS A 363 -13.06 -20.64 -1.14
C LYS A 363 -11.74 -20.08 -1.67
N SER A 364 -11.25 -19.03 -1.03
CA SER A 364 -9.92 -18.48 -1.32
C SER A 364 -8.84 -19.24 -0.56
N PRO A 365 -7.55 -19.17 -0.96
CA PRO A 365 -6.47 -19.83 -0.22
C PRO A 365 -6.31 -19.33 1.22
N HIS A 366 -6.83 -18.14 1.55
CA HIS A 366 -6.86 -17.67 2.92
C HIS A 366 -7.80 -18.50 3.81
N LYS A 367 -8.82 -19.14 3.22
CA LYS A 367 -9.76 -20.03 3.92
C LYS A 367 -9.09 -21.35 4.32
N ILE A 368 -8.21 -21.89 3.48
CA ILE A 368 -7.33 -23.02 3.83
C ILE A 368 -6.57 -22.70 5.12
N ARG A 369 -5.98 -21.52 5.19
CA ARG A 369 -5.21 -21.07 6.34
C ARG A 369 -6.08 -20.87 7.60
N LYS A 370 -7.34 -20.43 7.46
CA LYS A 370 -8.30 -20.41 8.57
C LYS A 370 -8.65 -21.82 9.04
N THR A 371 -8.89 -22.75 8.12
CA THR A 371 -9.10 -24.16 8.44
C THR A 371 -7.91 -24.75 9.19
N TYR A 372 -6.67 -24.49 8.74
CA TYR A 372 -5.47 -24.94 9.46
C TYR A 372 -5.43 -24.41 10.90
N ALA A 373 -5.68 -23.11 11.11
CA ALA A 373 -5.72 -22.53 12.45
C ALA A 373 -6.83 -23.15 13.32
N SER A 374 -8.01 -23.40 12.74
CA SER A 374 -9.13 -24.05 13.43
C SER A 374 -8.78 -25.51 13.79
N ILE A 375 -8.11 -26.26 12.91
CA ILE A 375 -7.61 -27.61 13.21
C ILE A 375 -6.65 -27.60 14.41
N LEU A 376 -5.71 -26.64 14.45
CA LEU A 376 -4.80 -26.52 15.59
C LEU A 376 -5.55 -26.19 16.89
N GLY A 377 -6.54 -25.30 16.82
CA GLY A 377 -7.40 -24.96 17.95
C GLY A 377 -8.22 -26.14 18.47
N ASP A 378 -8.83 -26.90 17.56
CA ASP A 378 -9.61 -28.10 17.91
C ASP A 378 -8.75 -29.19 18.57
N ASN A 379 -7.44 -29.21 18.30
CA ASN A 379 -6.48 -30.14 18.91
C ASN A 379 -5.78 -29.56 20.15
N HIS A 380 -6.29 -28.45 20.70
CA HIS A 380 -5.77 -27.80 21.91
C HIS A 380 -4.27 -27.50 21.86
N ILE A 381 -3.76 -27.18 20.67
CA ILE A 381 -2.36 -26.76 20.51
C ILE A 381 -2.16 -25.41 21.21
N ASP A 382 -1.05 -25.30 21.95
CA ASP A 382 -0.68 -24.07 22.65
C ASP A 382 -0.77 -22.84 21.73
N GLU A 383 -1.36 -21.77 22.25
CA GLU A 383 -1.66 -20.59 21.45
C GLU A 383 -0.41 -19.84 20.97
N LYS A 384 0.67 -19.83 21.76
CA LYS A 384 1.93 -19.23 21.33
C LYS A 384 2.51 -20.00 20.17
N LEU A 385 2.40 -21.34 20.18
CA LEU A 385 2.79 -22.18 19.06
C LEU A 385 1.92 -21.94 17.83
N LEU A 386 0.60 -21.80 17.99
CA LEU A 386 -0.30 -21.47 16.88
C LEU A 386 0.07 -20.12 16.25
N ILE A 387 0.29 -19.07 17.06
CA ILE A 387 0.68 -17.74 16.60
C ILE A 387 2.04 -17.78 15.89
N SER A 388 3.01 -18.53 16.41
CA SER A 388 4.34 -18.66 15.80
C SER A 388 4.29 -19.37 14.45
N GLN A 389 3.54 -20.46 14.31
CA GLN A 389 3.29 -21.17 13.05
C GLN A 389 2.63 -20.25 12.01
N MET A 390 1.67 -19.44 12.46
CA MET A 390 0.94 -18.52 11.61
C MET A 390 1.79 -17.28 11.25
N GLY A 391 2.64 -16.78 12.13
CA GLY A 391 3.33 -15.51 11.92
C GLY A 391 2.34 -14.35 11.95
N HIS A 392 1.55 -14.27 13.03
CA HIS A 392 0.73 -13.10 13.37
C HIS A 392 1.51 -12.23 14.38
N THR A 393 1.40 -10.91 14.23
CA THR A 393 2.01 -9.95 15.17
C THR A 393 1.10 -9.59 16.33
N ASP A 394 -0.20 -9.89 16.23
CA ASP A 394 -1.21 -9.53 17.21
C ASP A 394 -2.10 -10.73 17.52
N PHE A 395 -2.22 -11.04 18.80
CA PHE A 395 -3.00 -12.12 19.39
C PHE A 395 -4.49 -11.96 19.12
N LYS A 396 -5.04 -10.74 19.26
CA LYS A 396 -6.47 -10.46 19.04
C LYS A 396 -6.93 -10.81 17.63
N CYS A 397 -6.02 -10.81 16.68
CA CYS A 397 -6.32 -11.22 15.31
C CYS A 397 -6.65 -12.72 15.19
N THR A 398 -6.17 -13.57 16.10
CA THR A 398 -6.20 -15.03 15.95
C THR A 398 -7.49 -15.65 16.50
N GLU A 399 -7.90 -15.29 17.72
CA GLU A 399 -9.09 -15.84 18.36
C GLU A 399 -10.39 -15.43 17.65
N GLU A 400 -10.62 -14.12 17.43
CA GLU A 400 -11.87 -13.61 16.83
C GLU A 400 -11.99 -13.89 15.31
N HIS A 401 -10.87 -13.99 14.58
CA HIS A 401 -10.91 -14.07 13.11
C HIS A 401 -10.56 -15.45 12.51
N TYR A 402 -9.83 -16.31 13.22
CA TYR A 402 -9.32 -17.57 12.64
C TYR A 402 -9.86 -18.83 13.29
N LEU A 403 -10.12 -18.85 14.59
CA LEU A 403 -10.79 -19.98 15.23
C LEU A 403 -12.26 -19.97 14.84
N ARG A 404 -12.69 -21.02 14.13
CA ARG A 404 -14.07 -21.19 13.67
C ARG A 404 -14.50 -22.60 14.01
N ASN A 405 -15.77 -22.74 14.35
CA ASN A 405 -16.36 -24.05 14.57
C ASN A 405 -16.39 -24.82 13.24
N ARG A 406 -15.63 -25.92 13.15
CA ARG A 406 -15.56 -26.77 11.95
C ARG A 406 -16.62 -27.88 11.93
N LYS A 407 -17.44 -28.00 12.96
CA LYS A 407 -18.44 -29.05 13.04
C LYS A 407 -19.49 -28.86 11.95
N SER A 408 -19.81 -29.94 11.25
CA SER A 408 -20.91 -29.96 10.28
C SER A 408 -22.24 -29.71 10.99
N MET A 409 -23.28 -29.38 10.22
CA MET A 409 -24.60 -29.24 10.82
C MET A 409 -25.06 -30.57 11.44
N ASP A 410 -24.78 -31.68 10.79
CA ASP A 410 -25.16 -33.02 11.25
C ASP A 410 -24.48 -33.35 12.58
N THR A 411 -23.17 -33.10 12.72
CA THR A 411 -22.46 -33.30 13.98
C THR A 411 -22.89 -32.32 15.06
N LYS A 412 -23.23 -31.07 14.71
CA LYS A 412 -23.84 -30.12 15.66
C LYS A 412 -25.18 -30.67 16.18
N VAL A 413 -26.04 -31.19 15.30
CA VAL A 413 -27.32 -31.81 15.67
C VAL A 413 -27.10 -33.04 16.55
N GLU A 414 -26.17 -33.93 16.21
CA GLU A 414 -25.83 -35.10 17.03
C GLU A 414 -25.39 -34.70 18.45
N LEU A 415 -24.56 -33.66 18.57
CA LEU A 415 -24.14 -33.15 19.87
C LEU A 415 -25.31 -32.58 20.67
N MET A 416 -26.20 -31.82 20.02
CA MET A 416 -27.39 -31.30 20.69
C MET A 416 -28.32 -32.46 21.13
N ASN A 417 -28.47 -33.50 20.29
CA ASN A 417 -29.24 -34.70 20.61
C ASN A 417 -28.60 -35.55 21.72
N SER A 418 -27.28 -35.44 21.92
CA SER A 418 -26.58 -36.15 23.00
C SER A 418 -26.87 -35.58 24.39
N ILE A 419 -27.36 -34.33 24.48
CA ILE A 419 -27.70 -33.64 25.72
C ILE A 419 -29.03 -34.20 26.24
N PRO A 420 -29.04 -34.93 27.39
CA PRO A 420 -30.25 -35.57 27.90
C PRO A 420 -31.41 -34.58 28.13
N GLU A 421 -31.11 -33.36 28.55
CA GLU A 421 -32.08 -32.29 28.85
C GLU A 421 -32.81 -31.75 27.61
N PHE A 422 -32.27 -31.97 26.40
CA PHE A 422 -32.86 -31.51 25.14
C PHE A 422 -33.65 -32.60 24.41
N LYS A 423 -33.71 -33.81 24.98
CA LYS A 423 -34.54 -34.89 24.43
C LYS A 423 -36.00 -34.65 24.82
N PHE A 424 -36.77 -34.13 23.88
CA PHE A 424 -38.22 -34.03 24.00
C PHE A 424 -38.84 -35.19 23.21
N GLY A 425 -39.49 -36.11 23.94
CA GLY A 425 -40.48 -37.08 23.47
C GLY A 425 -40.16 -37.84 22.20
#